data_AF-A0A9P1EU41-F1
#
_entry.id   AF-A0A9P1EU41-F1
#
_cell.length_a   1.000
_cell.length_b   1.000
_cell.length_c   1.000
_cell.angle_alpha   90.00
_cell.angle_beta   90.00
_cell.angle_gamma   90.00
#
_symmetry.space_group_name_H-M   'P 1'
#
loop_
_entity.id
_entity.type
_entity.pdbx_description
1 polymer ?
#
loop_
_entity_poly.entity_id
_entity_poly.type
_entity_poly.pdbx_seq_one_letter_code
_entity_poly.pdbx_strand_id
1 'polypeptide(L)'
;MNEMSDELTQKDVARLITELVSKANQDITMSDEQLEKLRKLLIDKIDSCLTMREHVRRDREEMERKVQKAHNETARIRAELAASRMKREPLDDDLTGSISSMTLRGELNDDFSETTSDDSDASGENKEPYKSSSNEPRVDFLSFINTNDAYLMLKEEPFPLGDTLNSERLGYPLGVAYDETLKEWLICDRSSNKIIRINFETDNVTVTETSKLKNPSAIMIFKEGRTAAVLCSEDQKKGFTIYLYNLIDKAFLRSYASYKEDMYEINHQMRGLAKSVGWNILSIDLPYNGPKRLRVFKKDYRGKAFNLPGAVQPSFLATYRGTVAISDLGNNKVFIYNLDDRQWDDIHFNLQRVIETELDLPIERLANESGFKFVSGMQFDVNGFLLIGDAKGHTIKLYDTEYQFLHRVSSDFEMPFMSTFCINSSGEAMILDVHAEQKLHWARLQSLSDILPWRAIHHIYTLNLPEFILRRRSPVLLLLTPMSFLFASFCKLYMIRRVGVLSLTATPLAQIGASLSHLRFLDISSTLRIVDISIFQWFYGMTNMEEEMTYKEFREFMRIAFDFNRNIGNFSWRRPGTSFS
;
A
#
# COMPACT_ATOMS: atom_id res chain seq x y z
N MET A 1 0.73 -10.73 -41.83
CA MET A 1 -0.70 -11.05 -41.65
C MET A 1 -1.42 -9.73 -41.34
N ASN A 2 -1.31 -8.76 -42.24
CA ASN A 2 -2.36 -8.34 -43.17
C ASN A 2 -3.54 -9.29 -43.42
N GLU A 3 -4.71 -8.65 -43.42
CA GLU A 3 -6.05 -9.03 -43.86
C GLU A 3 -7.06 -9.47 -42.78
N MET A 4 -8.18 -8.74 -42.78
CA MET A 4 -9.41 -8.82 -41.98
C MET A 4 -9.44 -8.10 -40.63
N SER A 5 -9.49 -6.77 -40.65
CA SER A 5 -10.40 -6.06 -39.74
C SER A 5 -11.55 -5.52 -40.58
N ASP A 6 -12.72 -6.12 -40.48
CA ASP A 6 -13.94 -5.62 -41.10
C ASP A 6 -14.20 -4.20 -40.57
N GLU A 7 -14.05 -3.21 -41.46
CA GLU A 7 -14.55 -1.86 -41.22
C GLU A 7 -16.08 -1.95 -41.12
N LEU A 8 -16.62 -1.86 -39.90
CA LEU A 8 -18.04 -1.59 -39.74
C LEU A 8 -18.34 -0.24 -40.39
N THR A 9 -18.95 -0.26 -41.56
CA THR A 9 -19.34 0.97 -42.24
C THR A 9 -20.53 1.60 -41.51
N GLN A 10 -20.75 2.91 -41.67
CA GLN A 10 -21.97 3.58 -41.17
C GLN A 10 -23.26 2.85 -41.59
N LYS A 11 -23.22 2.18 -42.74
CA LYS A 11 -24.31 1.37 -43.28
C LYS A 11 -24.55 0.09 -42.49
N ASP A 12 -23.50 -0.53 -41.96
CA ASP A 12 -23.58 -1.74 -41.14
C ASP A 12 -24.11 -1.44 -39.74
N VAL A 13 -23.71 -0.31 -39.16
CA VAL A 13 -24.23 0.18 -37.87
C VAL A 13 -25.71 0.55 -37.99
N ALA A 14 -26.10 1.25 -39.07
CA ALA A 14 -27.50 1.57 -39.33
C ALA A 14 -28.36 0.31 -39.52
N ARG A 15 -27.82 -0.73 -40.15
CA ARG A 15 -28.48 -2.04 -40.29
C ARG A 15 -28.67 -2.74 -38.94
N LEU A 16 -27.62 -2.79 -38.11
CA LEU A 16 -27.64 -3.38 -36.78
C LEU A 16 -28.62 -2.69 -35.83
N ILE A 17 -28.71 -1.36 -35.90
CA ILE A 17 -29.68 -0.58 -35.12
C ILE A 17 -31.10 -0.86 -35.60
N THR A 18 -31.32 -0.94 -36.91
CA THR A 18 -32.63 -1.30 -37.47
C THR A 18 -33.06 -2.70 -37.03
N GLU A 19 -32.13 -3.66 -37.01
CA GLU A 19 -32.38 -5.00 -36.48
C GLU A 19 -32.67 -4.99 -34.98
N LEU A 20 -31.91 -4.26 -34.17
CA LEU A 20 -32.12 -4.15 -32.72
C LEU A 20 -33.47 -3.49 -32.38
N VAL A 21 -33.85 -2.43 -33.10
CA VAL A 21 -35.16 -1.78 -32.94
C VAL A 21 -36.29 -2.70 -33.40
N SER A 22 -36.10 -3.45 -34.49
CA SER A 22 -37.08 -4.45 -34.94
C SER A 22 -37.25 -5.61 -33.95
N LYS A 23 -36.18 -5.99 -33.23
CA LYS A 23 -36.21 -7.02 -32.17
C LYS A 23 -36.81 -6.50 -30.86
N ALA A 24 -36.63 -5.21 -30.54
CA ALA A 24 -37.26 -4.56 -29.38
C ALA A 24 -38.77 -4.31 -29.57
N ASN A 25 -39.25 -4.34 -30.83
CA ASN A 25 -40.65 -4.16 -31.21
C ASN A 25 -41.60 -5.31 -30.82
N GLN A 26 -41.18 -6.26 -29.99
CA GLN A 26 -42.08 -7.32 -29.53
C GLN A 26 -42.99 -6.91 -28.36
N ASP A 27 -42.81 -5.76 -27.68
CA ASP A 27 -43.79 -5.31 -26.66
C ASP A 27 -43.77 -3.80 -26.30
N ILE A 28 -43.11 -2.94 -27.09
CA ILE A 28 -43.05 -1.49 -26.79
C ILE A 28 -43.61 -0.67 -27.95
N THR A 29 -44.81 -0.12 -27.78
CA THR A 29 -45.44 0.82 -28.72
C THR A 29 -44.83 2.22 -28.56
N MET A 30 -43.74 2.51 -29.28
CA MET A 30 -43.21 3.87 -29.43
C MET A 30 -43.95 4.61 -30.56
N SER A 31 -44.23 5.90 -30.39
CA SER A 31 -44.77 6.71 -31.49
C SER A 31 -43.68 7.01 -32.53
N ASP A 32 -44.06 7.26 -33.79
CA ASP A 32 -43.12 7.61 -34.86
C ASP A 32 -42.23 8.80 -34.50
N GLU A 33 -42.75 9.76 -33.73
CA GLU A 33 -41.99 10.91 -33.24
C GLU A 33 -40.88 10.51 -32.24
N GLN A 34 -41.16 9.56 -31.34
CA GLN A 34 -40.17 9.05 -30.39
C GLN A 34 -39.08 8.24 -31.09
N LEU A 35 -39.47 7.48 -32.12
CA LEU A 35 -38.56 6.66 -32.92
C LEU A 35 -37.58 7.55 -33.72
N GLU A 36 -38.06 8.67 -34.26
CA GLU A 36 -37.22 9.63 -34.97
C GLU A 36 -36.29 10.41 -34.02
N LYS A 37 -36.75 10.78 -32.82
CA LYS A 37 -35.88 11.37 -31.78
C LYS A 37 -34.77 10.41 -31.35
N LEU A 38 -35.09 9.13 -31.18
CA LEU A 38 -34.11 8.10 -30.83
C LEU A 38 -33.08 7.90 -31.94
N ARG A 39 -33.51 7.84 -33.20
CA ARG A 39 -32.61 7.76 -34.36
C ARG A 39 -31.63 8.92 -34.41
N LYS A 40 -32.13 10.15 -34.25
CA LYS A 40 -31.29 11.35 -34.24
C LYS A 40 -30.26 11.31 -33.11
N LEU A 41 -30.68 10.95 -31.90
CA LEU A 41 -29.80 10.86 -30.74
C LEU A 41 -28.72 9.78 -30.91
N LEU A 42 -29.04 8.66 -31.56
CA LEU A 42 -28.08 7.61 -31.88
C LEU A 42 -27.07 8.05 -32.94
N ILE A 43 -27.51 8.74 -34.00
CA ILE A 43 -26.61 9.29 -35.02
C ILE A 43 -25.64 10.30 -34.40
N ASP A 44 -26.15 11.24 -33.60
CA ASP A 44 -25.32 12.25 -32.92
C ASP A 44 -24.28 11.60 -31.98
N LYS A 45 -24.67 10.52 -31.28
CA LYS A 45 -23.76 9.73 -30.42
C LYS A 45 -22.70 9.00 -31.24
N ILE A 46 -23.06 8.41 -32.38
CA ILE A 46 -22.12 7.71 -33.27
C ILE A 46 -21.10 8.69 -33.83
N ASP A 47 -21.53 9.85 -34.33
CA ASP A 47 -20.64 10.87 -34.87
C ASP A 47 -19.68 11.41 -33.80
N SER A 48 -20.17 11.58 -32.55
CA SER A 48 -19.33 11.92 -31.40
C SER A 48 -18.27 10.85 -31.12
N CYS A 49 -18.64 9.55 -31.15
CA CYS A 49 -17.71 8.44 -30.96
C CYS A 49 -16.67 8.36 -32.09
N LEU A 50 -17.06 8.58 -33.34
CA LEU A 50 -16.14 8.59 -34.48
C LEU A 50 -15.14 9.75 -34.38
N THR A 51 -15.61 10.93 -33.99
CA THR A 51 -14.76 12.11 -33.77
C THR A 51 -13.76 11.89 -32.64
N MET A 52 -14.20 11.28 -31.53
CA MET A 52 -13.33 10.93 -30.41
C MET A 52 -12.27 9.90 -30.81
N ARG A 53 -12.65 8.90 -31.62
CA ARG A 53 -11.72 7.89 -32.14
C ARG A 53 -10.66 8.49 -33.05
N GLU A 54 -11.00 9.47 -33.89
CA GLU A 54 -10.01 10.21 -34.68
C GLU A 54 -9.04 11.01 -33.81
N HIS A 55 -9.54 11.65 -32.74
CA HIS A 55 -8.67 12.36 -31.80
C HIS A 55 -7.66 11.43 -31.13
N VAL A 56 -8.13 10.31 -30.58
CA VAL A 56 -7.26 9.27 -29.98
C VAL A 56 -6.22 8.76 -31.00
N ARG A 57 -6.61 8.58 -32.26
CA ARG A 57 -5.69 8.17 -33.33
C ARG A 57 -4.60 9.21 -33.58
N ARG A 58 -4.94 10.50 -33.63
CA ARG A 58 -3.97 11.60 -33.82
C ARG A 58 -3.02 11.72 -32.63
N ASP A 59 -3.54 11.60 -31.42
CA ASP A 59 -2.75 11.68 -30.18
C ASP A 59 -1.77 10.50 -30.08
N ARG A 60 -2.20 9.28 -30.49
CA ARG A 60 -1.35 8.10 -30.61
C ARG A 60 -0.20 8.32 -31.62
N GLU A 61 -0.50 8.82 -32.82
CA GLU A 61 0.54 9.12 -33.82
C GLU A 61 1.54 10.19 -33.34
N GLU A 62 1.07 11.19 -32.58
CA GLU A 62 1.95 12.20 -32.00
C GLU A 62 2.85 11.60 -30.91
N MET A 63 2.30 10.74 -30.06
CA MET A 63 3.04 10.01 -29.02
C MET A 63 4.13 9.13 -29.64
N GLU A 64 3.81 8.34 -30.66
CA GLU A 64 4.76 7.49 -31.37
C GLU A 64 5.91 8.32 -31.98
N ARG A 65 5.62 9.50 -32.55
CA ARG A 65 6.66 10.43 -33.03
C ARG A 65 7.56 10.95 -31.91
N LYS A 66 7.00 11.24 -30.72
CA LYS A 66 7.79 11.69 -29.55
C LYS A 66 8.69 10.58 -29.02
N VAL A 67 8.16 9.35 -28.91
CA VAL A 67 8.93 8.16 -28.48
C VAL A 67 10.07 7.86 -29.46
N GLN A 68 9.81 7.88 -30.77
CA GLN A 68 10.84 7.66 -31.77
C GLN A 68 11.96 8.72 -31.71
N LYS A 69 11.60 10.00 -31.48
CA LYS A 69 12.58 11.08 -31.28
C LYS A 69 13.44 10.86 -30.03
N ALA A 70 12.84 10.47 -28.91
CA ALA A 70 13.55 10.18 -27.67
C ALA A 70 14.50 8.97 -27.82
N HIS A 71 14.07 7.93 -28.53
CA HIS A 71 14.90 6.76 -28.84
C HIS A 71 16.11 7.14 -29.69
N ASN A 72 15.90 7.93 -30.74
CA ASN A 72 16.97 8.40 -31.62
C ASN A 72 18.00 9.28 -30.87
N GLU A 73 17.55 10.17 -29.98
CA GLU A 73 18.46 11.01 -29.18
C GLU A 73 19.28 10.18 -28.17
N THR A 74 18.64 9.18 -27.54
CA THR A 74 19.33 8.25 -26.63
C THR A 74 20.40 7.44 -27.37
N ALA A 75 20.10 6.97 -28.57
CA ALA A 75 21.07 6.28 -29.42
C ALA A 75 22.25 7.19 -29.81
N ARG A 76 21.98 8.49 -30.08
CA ARG A 76 23.02 9.49 -30.37
C ARG A 76 23.96 9.70 -29.19
N ILE A 77 23.42 9.92 -27.99
CA ILE A 77 24.21 10.11 -26.76
C ILE A 77 25.08 8.88 -26.47
N ARG A 78 24.53 7.68 -26.68
CA ARG A 78 25.27 6.41 -26.48
C ARG A 78 26.44 6.26 -27.46
N ALA A 79 26.24 6.63 -28.73
CA ALA A 79 27.30 6.62 -29.74
C ALA A 79 28.40 7.65 -29.42
N GLU A 80 28.04 8.84 -28.94
CA GLU A 80 28.97 9.91 -28.55
C GLU A 80 29.83 9.51 -27.33
N LEU A 81 29.22 8.85 -26.34
CA LEU A 81 29.92 8.28 -25.18
C LEU A 81 30.89 7.16 -25.59
N ALA A 82 30.48 6.28 -26.50
CA ALA A 82 31.35 5.21 -27.01
C ALA A 82 32.57 5.78 -27.77
N ALA A 83 32.35 6.79 -28.62
CA ALA A 83 33.41 7.47 -29.35
C ALA A 83 34.38 8.23 -28.42
N SER A 84 33.87 8.84 -27.34
CA SER A 84 34.69 9.51 -26.33
C SER A 84 35.56 8.53 -25.53
N ARG A 85 35.09 7.30 -25.34
CA ARG A 85 35.83 6.24 -24.64
C ARG A 85 36.98 5.67 -25.48
N MET A 86 36.84 5.64 -26.81
CA MET A 86 37.89 5.21 -27.72
C MET A 86 39.01 6.24 -27.91
N LYS A 87 38.78 7.52 -27.60
CA LYS A 87 39.81 8.58 -27.69
C LYS A 87 40.72 8.68 -26.45
N ARG A 88 40.53 7.85 -25.45
CA ARG A 88 41.47 7.71 -24.32
C ARG A 88 42.35 6.49 -24.55
N GLU A 89 43.45 6.68 -25.27
CA GLU A 89 44.57 5.72 -25.27
C GLU A 89 45.19 5.63 -23.86
N PRO A 90 45.71 4.46 -23.47
CA PRO A 90 46.45 4.30 -22.23
C PRO A 90 47.87 4.84 -22.43
N LEU A 91 48.21 5.90 -21.70
CA LEU A 91 49.59 6.25 -21.39
C LEU A 91 49.93 5.64 -20.03
N ASP A 92 51.13 5.06 -19.99
CA ASP A 92 51.87 4.54 -18.83
C ASP A 92 51.62 3.09 -18.43
N ASP A 93 52.40 2.20 -19.06
CA ASP A 93 52.85 0.95 -18.46
C ASP A 93 54.35 0.79 -18.77
N ASP A 94 55.19 1.42 -17.94
CA ASP A 94 56.64 1.20 -17.94
C ASP A 94 57.18 1.38 -16.52
N LEU A 95 57.09 0.31 -15.71
CA LEU A 95 57.92 0.09 -14.51
C LEU A 95 57.79 -1.36 -14.02
N THR A 96 58.29 -2.29 -14.84
CA THR A 96 58.71 -3.61 -14.37
C THR A 96 60.06 -3.50 -13.68
N GLY A 97 60.11 -3.83 -12.38
CA GLY A 97 61.35 -3.87 -11.62
C GLY A 97 61.25 -4.71 -10.35
N SER A 98 61.38 -6.03 -10.53
CA SER A 98 62.06 -6.97 -9.63
C SER A 98 61.59 -7.09 -8.17
N ILE A 99 61.15 -8.28 -7.75
CA ILE A 99 61.93 -9.16 -6.85
C ILE A 99 61.17 -10.47 -6.59
N SER A 100 61.92 -11.54 -6.86
CA SER A 100 61.84 -12.96 -6.54
C SER A 100 60.83 -13.51 -5.52
N SER A 101 60.29 -14.64 -5.95
CA SER A 101 59.88 -15.81 -5.19
C SER A 101 60.72 -16.15 -3.95
N MET A 102 60.05 -16.47 -2.85
CA MET A 102 60.55 -17.45 -1.88
C MET A 102 59.39 -18.21 -1.20
N THR A 103 59.60 -19.51 -1.14
CA THR A 103 58.80 -20.62 -0.62
C THR A 103 58.78 -20.68 0.91
N LEU A 104 57.75 -21.35 1.49
CA LEU A 104 57.66 -22.11 2.78
C LEU A 104 56.36 -21.73 3.55
N ARG A 105 55.35 -22.59 3.76
CA ARG A 105 55.23 -23.90 4.45
C ARG A 105 55.14 -23.76 5.99
N GLY A 106 54.00 -24.18 6.56
CA GLY A 106 53.76 -24.41 8.00
C GLY A 106 53.42 -23.14 8.79
N GLU A 107 52.58 -23.09 9.83
CA GLU A 107 52.04 -24.11 10.74
C GLU A 107 50.74 -23.58 11.37
N LEU A 108 49.86 -24.52 11.74
CA LEU A 108 48.79 -24.36 12.72
C LEU A 108 49.36 -23.96 14.08
N ASN A 109 48.70 -23.06 14.80
CA ASN A 109 48.48 -23.19 16.23
C ASN A 109 47.31 -22.32 16.71
N ASP A 110 46.46 -22.99 17.49
CA ASP A 110 45.49 -22.43 18.43
C ASP A 110 46.14 -21.46 19.41
N ASP A 111 45.44 -20.36 19.71
CA ASP A 111 45.17 -19.88 21.07
C ASP A 111 44.53 -18.49 20.98
N PHE A 112 43.26 -18.35 21.34
CA PHE A 112 42.79 -17.07 21.89
C PHE A 112 41.69 -17.32 22.93
N SER A 113 42.15 -17.27 24.17
CA SER A 113 41.41 -17.16 25.41
C SER A 113 40.59 -15.87 25.49
N GLU A 114 39.45 -15.98 26.15
CA GLU A 114 38.69 -14.88 26.73
C GLU A 114 39.58 -13.95 27.58
N THR A 115 39.52 -12.64 27.32
CA THR A 115 39.58 -11.61 28.37
C THR A 115 38.95 -10.30 27.87
N THR A 116 38.04 -9.81 28.70
CA THR A 116 37.41 -8.49 28.73
C THR A 116 38.43 -7.35 28.84
N SER A 117 38.27 -6.28 28.05
CA SER A 117 38.24 -4.87 28.49
C SER A 117 38.32 -3.88 27.32
N ASP A 118 37.44 -2.89 27.39
CA ASP A 118 37.58 -1.47 27.05
C ASP A 118 38.18 -1.00 25.71
N ASP A 119 37.29 -0.34 24.96
CA ASP A 119 37.50 0.91 24.22
C ASP A 119 38.95 1.36 23.99
N SER A 120 39.47 1.14 22.78
CA SER A 120 40.23 2.17 22.05
C SER A 120 40.49 1.75 20.60
N ASP A 121 40.08 2.62 19.68
CA ASP A 121 40.72 2.88 18.38
C ASP A 121 41.17 1.69 17.52
N ALA A 122 40.20 1.03 16.87
CA ALA A 122 40.44 0.36 15.60
C ALA A 122 40.32 1.38 14.45
N SER A 123 41.36 2.20 14.28
CA SER A 123 41.63 2.92 13.04
C SER A 123 42.27 1.94 12.05
N GLY A 124 41.50 1.46 11.06
CA GLY A 124 42.07 0.52 10.08
C GLY A 124 41.15 -0.08 9.01
N GLU A 125 39.84 0.18 9.01
CA GLU A 125 38.98 -0.27 7.92
C GLU A 125 38.91 0.78 6.81
N ASN A 126 39.30 0.37 5.61
CA ASN A 126 39.10 1.07 4.34
C ASN A 126 37.74 1.77 4.30
N LYS A 127 37.75 3.09 4.56
CA LYS A 127 36.62 3.99 4.39
C LYS A 127 36.33 4.16 2.90
N GLU A 128 35.85 3.12 2.22
CA GLU A 128 35.09 3.37 0.99
C GLU A 128 33.94 4.29 1.41
N PRO A 129 33.82 5.50 0.83
CA PRO A 129 32.67 6.34 1.10
C PRO A 129 31.41 5.52 0.78
N TYR A 130 30.42 5.56 1.68
CA TYR A 130 29.14 4.85 1.57
C TYR A 130 28.35 5.37 0.38
N LYS A 131 28.82 5.06 -0.82
CA LYS A 131 28.20 5.45 -2.06
C LYS A 131 27.04 4.50 -2.28
N SER A 132 25.83 5.02 -2.20
CA SER A 132 24.64 4.25 -2.52
C SER A 132 24.66 3.86 -4.01
N SER A 133 23.87 2.85 -4.33
CA SER A 133 23.56 2.50 -5.71
C SER A 133 22.69 3.58 -6.36
N SER A 134 22.59 3.57 -7.70
CA SER A 134 21.67 4.45 -8.43
C SER A 134 20.26 4.40 -7.81
N ASN A 135 19.55 5.53 -7.85
CA ASN A 135 18.13 5.57 -7.49
C ASN A 135 17.21 5.25 -8.68
N GLU A 136 17.79 4.83 -9.81
CA GLU A 136 17.03 4.28 -10.92
C GLU A 136 16.43 2.92 -10.51
N PRO A 137 15.11 2.73 -10.69
CA PRO A 137 14.48 1.42 -10.57
C PRO A 137 15.09 0.42 -11.57
N ARG A 138 14.74 -0.86 -11.41
CA ARG A 138 15.27 -1.95 -12.25
C ARG A 138 14.22 -2.64 -13.10
N VAL A 139 12.95 -2.54 -12.70
CA VAL A 139 11.81 -3.05 -13.45
C VAL A 139 11.50 -2.13 -14.63
N ASP A 140 11.08 -2.71 -15.76
CA ASP A 140 10.50 -2.00 -16.91
C ASP A 140 9.07 -2.52 -17.08
N PHE A 141 8.07 -1.73 -16.70
CA PHE A 141 6.68 -2.21 -16.73
C PHE A 141 6.23 -2.53 -18.16
N LEU A 142 6.64 -1.73 -19.14
CA LEU A 142 6.21 -1.92 -20.52
C LEU A 142 6.88 -3.12 -21.18
N SER A 143 8.02 -3.59 -20.66
CA SER A 143 8.69 -4.79 -21.17
C SER A 143 7.85 -6.07 -21.03
N PHE A 144 6.85 -6.07 -20.14
CA PHE A 144 5.92 -7.20 -19.95
C PHE A 144 4.71 -7.15 -20.89
N ILE A 145 4.62 -6.14 -21.78
CA ILE A 145 3.53 -5.98 -22.75
C ILE A 145 3.99 -6.55 -24.10
N ASN A 146 3.37 -7.64 -24.54
CA ASN A 146 3.80 -8.38 -25.74
C ASN A 146 3.28 -7.77 -27.05
N THR A 147 2.24 -6.95 -26.99
CA THR A 147 1.57 -6.36 -28.17
C THR A 147 1.15 -4.92 -27.87
N ASN A 148 1.16 -4.04 -28.88
CA ASN A 148 0.92 -2.61 -28.71
C ASN A 148 -0.44 -2.22 -28.07
N ASP A 149 -1.44 -3.09 -28.10
CA ASP A 149 -2.76 -2.85 -27.53
C ASP A 149 -3.04 -3.73 -26.29
N ALA A 150 -2.01 -4.34 -25.70
CA ALA A 150 -2.13 -5.13 -24.48
C ALA A 150 -1.91 -4.29 -23.21
N TYR A 151 -2.39 -4.84 -22.10
CA TYR A 151 -2.38 -4.27 -20.77
C TYR A 151 -1.53 -5.12 -19.82
N LEU A 152 -1.17 -4.52 -18.70
CA LEU A 152 -0.55 -5.26 -17.58
C LEU A 152 -1.60 -6.00 -16.75
N MET A 153 -1.24 -7.21 -16.36
CA MET A 153 -1.99 -8.05 -15.44
C MET A 153 -1.07 -8.65 -14.39
N LEU A 154 -1.51 -8.67 -13.14
CA LEU A 154 -0.95 -9.50 -12.08
C LEU A 154 -1.69 -10.85 -12.08
N LYS A 155 -0.95 -11.91 -12.33
CA LYS A 155 -1.44 -13.28 -12.25
C LYS A 155 -1.06 -13.87 -10.91
N GLU A 156 -2.02 -14.40 -10.16
CA GLU A 156 -1.72 -15.11 -8.92
C GLU A 156 -0.87 -16.35 -9.22
N GLU A 157 0.19 -16.53 -8.43
CA GLU A 157 1.02 -17.72 -8.49
C GLU A 157 1.13 -18.32 -7.08
N PRO A 158 1.24 -19.66 -6.97
CA PRO A 158 1.49 -20.28 -5.67
C PRO A 158 2.79 -19.72 -5.09
N PHE A 159 2.77 -19.40 -3.80
CA PHE A 159 3.96 -18.90 -3.13
C PHE A 159 5.09 -19.94 -3.22
N PRO A 160 6.29 -19.59 -3.75
CA PRO A 160 7.32 -20.59 -4.05
C PRO A 160 7.81 -21.40 -2.86
N LEU A 161 7.64 -20.89 -1.63
CA LEU A 161 8.16 -21.49 -0.40
C LEU A 161 7.06 -22.01 0.53
N GLY A 162 5.87 -22.28 0.00
CA GLY A 162 4.74 -22.98 0.63
C GLY A 162 4.67 -22.91 2.16
N ASP A 163 5.37 -23.82 2.85
CA ASP A 163 5.31 -24.01 4.30
C ASP A 163 6.39 -23.26 5.11
N THR A 164 7.52 -22.90 4.50
CA THR A 164 8.69 -22.33 5.19
C THR A 164 8.41 -20.93 5.74
N LEU A 165 7.52 -20.16 5.09
CA LEU A 165 7.07 -18.86 5.61
C LEU A 165 5.89 -19.00 6.58
N ASN A 166 5.14 -20.10 6.53
CA ASN A 166 4.00 -20.34 7.42
C ASN A 166 4.44 -20.59 8.87
N SER A 167 5.66 -21.11 9.08
CA SER A 167 6.28 -21.18 10.41
C SER A 167 6.62 -19.78 10.94
N GLU A 168 7.07 -18.89 10.05
CA GLU A 168 7.41 -17.51 10.36
C GLU A 168 6.18 -16.60 10.26
N ARG A 169 5.25 -16.75 11.21
CA ARG A 169 4.01 -15.94 11.28
C ARG A 169 4.33 -14.44 11.14
N LEU A 170 3.82 -13.83 10.08
CA LEU A 170 3.87 -12.38 9.86
C LEU A 170 2.88 -11.67 10.78
N GLY A 171 3.35 -10.68 11.51
CA GLY A 171 2.51 -9.85 12.36
C GLY A 171 1.95 -8.64 11.60
N TYR A 172 2.79 -7.63 11.40
CA TYR A 172 2.40 -6.36 10.78
C TYR A 172 3.44 -5.93 9.72
N PRO A 173 3.45 -6.58 8.54
CA PRO A 173 4.43 -6.32 7.49
C PRO A 173 4.12 -5.02 6.76
N LEU A 174 5.04 -4.05 6.84
CA LEU A 174 4.83 -2.69 6.35
C LEU A 174 5.77 -2.25 5.22
N GLY A 175 6.90 -2.94 5.08
CA GLY A 175 7.90 -2.61 4.06
C GLY A 175 8.33 -3.86 3.35
N VAL A 176 8.43 -3.77 2.02
CA VAL A 176 9.00 -4.80 1.16
C VAL A 176 9.96 -4.17 0.18
N ALA A 177 11.09 -4.84 -0.07
CA ALA A 177 12.06 -4.46 -1.09
C ALA A 177 12.69 -5.73 -1.70
N TYR A 178 13.29 -5.58 -2.87
CA TYR A 178 14.00 -6.66 -3.56
C TYR A 178 15.40 -6.22 -3.96
N ASP A 179 16.42 -7.01 -3.61
CA ASP A 179 17.80 -6.82 -4.06
C ASP A 179 18.04 -7.63 -5.34
N GLU A 180 18.34 -6.93 -6.43
CA GLU A 180 18.48 -7.52 -7.76
C GLU A 180 19.77 -8.31 -7.92
N THR A 181 20.79 -8.04 -7.09
CA THR A 181 22.09 -8.69 -7.18
C THR A 181 22.10 -10.00 -6.39
N LEU A 182 21.53 -10.00 -5.19
CA LEU A 182 21.42 -11.19 -4.34
C LEU A 182 20.20 -12.04 -4.68
N LYS A 183 19.25 -11.51 -5.46
CA LYS A 183 17.96 -12.16 -5.75
C LYS A 183 17.18 -12.47 -4.47
N GLU A 184 17.17 -11.50 -3.56
CA GLU A 184 16.58 -11.62 -2.23
C GLU A 184 15.47 -10.59 -2.00
N TRP A 185 14.34 -11.08 -1.51
CA TRP A 185 13.27 -10.24 -0.98
C TRP A 185 13.52 -9.91 0.48
N LEU A 186 13.19 -8.69 0.89
CA LEU A 186 13.27 -8.24 2.26
C LEU A 186 11.92 -7.72 2.74
N ILE A 187 11.46 -8.19 3.89
CA ILE A 187 10.21 -7.77 4.52
C ILE A 187 10.51 -7.22 5.91
N CYS A 188 9.99 -6.04 6.23
CA CYS A 188 9.97 -5.51 7.58
C CYS A 188 8.65 -5.85 8.27
N ASP A 189 8.73 -6.67 9.32
CA ASP A 189 7.60 -6.95 10.21
C ASP A 189 7.70 -6.12 11.49
N ARG A 190 6.85 -5.09 11.56
CA ARG A 190 6.90 -4.07 12.60
C ARG A 190 6.60 -4.64 13.98
N SER A 191 5.55 -5.46 14.11
CA SER A 191 5.10 -5.95 15.42
C SER A 191 6.03 -7.02 15.99
N SER A 192 6.69 -7.75 15.10
CA SER A 192 7.62 -8.81 15.46
C SER A 192 9.08 -8.33 15.57
N ASN A 193 9.36 -7.04 15.32
CA ASN A 193 10.70 -6.44 15.40
C ASN A 193 11.76 -7.19 14.59
N LYS A 194 11.38 -7.68 13.40
CA LYS A 194 12.23 -8.52 12.57
C LYS A 194 12.30 -8.08 11.12
N ILE A 195 13.40 -8.42 10.47
CA ILE A 195 13.54 -8.38 9.02
C ILE A 195 13.60 -9.82 8.53
N ILE A 196 12.73 -10.16 7.58
CA ILE A 196 12.74 -11.46 6.92
C ILE A 196 13.39 -11.27 5.57
N ARG A 197 14.36 -12.13 5.24
CA ARG A 197 14.94 -12.21 3.91
C ARG A 197 14.59 -13.54 3.29
N ILE A 198 14.24 -13.50 2.01
CA ILE A 198 13.77 -14.65 1.27
C ILE A 198 14.55 -14.75 -0.02
N ASN A 199 15.33 -15.81 -0.17
CA ASN A 199 15.99 -16.15 -1.43
C ASN A 199 15.25 -17.35 -2.04
N PHE A 200 14.53 -17.12 -3.13
CA PHE A 200 13.76 -18.18 -3.80
C PHE A 200 14.64 -19.16 -4.59
N GLU A 201 15.81 -18.71 -5.07
CA GLU A 201 16.75 -19.58 -5.82
C GLU A 201 17.38 -20.63 -4.90
N THR A 202 17.61 -20.28 -3.64
CA THR A 202 18.22 -21.17 -2.64
C THR A 202 17.23 -21.78 -1.66
N ASP A 203 15.92 -21.52 -1.81
CA ASP A 203 14.86 -21.91 -0.85
C ASP A 203 15.25 -21.57 0.60
N ASN A 204 15.76 -20.34 0.80
CA ASN A 204 16.31 -19.92 2.08
C ASN A 204 15.53 -18.73 2.64
N VAL A 205 15.03 -18.90 3.86
CA VAL A 205 14.43 -17.83 4.65
C VAL A 205 15.34 -17.54 5.82
N THR A 206 15.87 -16.33 5.89
CA THR A 206 16.66 -15.89 7.05
C THR A 206 15.94 -14.77 7.78
N VAL A 207 15.80 -14.94 9.09
CA VAL A 207 15.17 -13.94 9.95
C VAL A 207 16.24 -13.26 10.77
N THR A 208 16.28 -11.93 10.73
CA THR A 208 17.13 -11.12 11.60
C THR A 208 16.29 -10.49 12.69
N GLU A 209 16.59 -10.88 13.92
CA GLU A 209 16.07 -10.28 15.15
C GLU A 209 17.23 -9.68 15.94
N THR A 210 17.09 -8.44 16.36
CA THR A 210 18.11 -7.75 17.16
C THR A 210 17.47 -6.62 17.94
N SER A 211 18.01 -6.33 19.12
CA SER A 211 17.52 -5.28 20.01
C SER A 211 17.50 -3.88 19.37
N LYS A 212 18.27 -3.68 18.29
CA LYS A 212 18.32 -2.45 17.50
C LYS A 212 17.13 -2.30 16.53
N LEU A 213 16.54 -3.40 16.05
CA LEU A 213 15.42 -3.40 15.09
C LEU A 213 14.08 -3.25 15.80
N LYS A 214 13.84 -2.08 16.41
CA LYS A 214 12.55 -1.78 17.01
C LYS A 214 11.61 -1.13 15.99
N ASN A 215 10.39 -1.66 15.89
CA ASN A 215 9.32 -1.17 15.01
C ASN A 215 9.78 -0.87 13.56
N PRO A 216 10.42 -1.82 12.85
CA PRO A 216 10.82 -1.58 11.46
C PRO A 216 9.58 -1.29 10.61
N SER A 217 9.59 -0.18 9.86
CA SER A 217 8.38 0.38 9.24
C SER A 217 8.51 0.69 7.75
N ALA A 218 9.74 0.83 7.25
CA ALA A 218 10.02 1.00 5.83
C ALA A 218 11.41 0.43 5.54
N ILE A 219 11.59 -0.10 4.32
CA ILE A 219 12.84 -0.68 3.85
C ILE A 219 13.06 -0.33 2.38
N MET A 220 14.32 -0.14 1.99
CA MET A 220 14.73 0.04 0.60
C MET A 220 16.13 -0.52 0.38
N ILE A 221 16.48 -0.89 -0.85
CA ILE A 221 17.86 -1.23 -1.19
C ILE A 221 18.71 0.04 -1.29
N PHE A 222 19.69 0.18 -0.40
CA PHE A 222 20.61 1.32 -0.40
C PHE A 222 21.75 1.08 -1.40
N LYS A 223 22.40 -0.07 -1.32
CA LYS A 223 23.45 -0.51 -2.24
C LYS A 223 23.19 -1.98 -2.60
N GLU A 224 22.77 -2.20 -3.84
CA GLU A 224 22.59 -3.52 -4.43
C GLU A 224 23.75 -4.46 -4.07
N GLY A 225 23.42 -5.69 -3.68
CA GLY A 225 24.41 -6.70 -3.31
C GLY A 225 25.05 -6.51 -1.93
N ARG A 226 24.78 -5.41 -1.23
CA ARG A 226 25.54 -5.05 -0.02
C ARG A 226 24.66 -4.58 1.14
N THR A 227 23.80 -3.58 0.96
CA THR A 227 23.09 -2.96 2.08
C THR A 227 21.67 -2.52 1.74
N ALA A 228 20.77 -2.70 2.70
CA ALA A 228 19.44 -2.11 2.73
C ALA A 228 19.37 -1.00 3.78
N ALA A 229 18.54 0.03 3.54
CA ALA A 229 18.22 1.02 4.56
C ALA A 229 16.87 0.67 5.21
N VAL A 230 16.80 0.75 6.53
CA VAL A 230 15.62 0.36 7.32
C VAL A 230 15.25 1.48 8.28
N LEU A 231 13.99 1.90 8.25
CA LEU A 231 13.45 2.90 9.16
C LEU A 231 12.88 2.21 10.40
N CYS A 232 13.52 2.42 11.54
CA CYS A 232 13.13 1.88 12.84
C CYS A 232 12.73 3.01 13.79
N SER A 233 12.02 2.66 14.85
CA SER A 233 11.66 3.60 15.90
C SER A 233 11.66 2.94 17.28
N GLU A 234 12.19 3.64 18.29
CA GLU A 234 12.17 3.13 19.67
C GLU A 234 10.75 3.06 20.23
N ASP A 235 9.89 4.01 19.85
CA ASP A 235 8.45 4.01 20.07
C ASP A 235 7.73 4.26 18.74
N GLN A 236 6.48 3.81 18.62
CA GLN A 236 5.69 3.93 17.40
C GLN A 236 5.58 5.36 16.83
N LYS A 237 5.79 6.38 17.67
CA LYS A 237 5.66 7.80 17.30
C LYS A 237 6.95 8.62 17.50
N LYS A 238 8.03 8.04 18.05
CA LYS A 238 9.24 8.78 18.44
C LYS A 238 10.50 7.91 18.36
N GLY A 239 11.65 8.57 18.40
CA GLY A 239 12.95 7.89 18.48
C GLY A 239 13.32 7.18 17.17
N PHE A 240 13.13 7.87 16.03
CA PHE A 240 13.38 7.28 14.71
C PHE A 240 14.87 7.20 14.39
N THR A 241 15.28 6.08 13.82
CA THR A 241 16.64 5.87 13.33
C THR A 241 16.58 5.13 11.99
N ILE A 242 17.35 5.60 11.02
CA ILE A 242 17.61 4.90 9.76
C ILE A 242 18.87 4.08 9.93
N TYR A 243 18.76 2.75 9.85
CA TYR A 243 19.89 1.84 9.87
C TYR A 243 20.27 1.39 8.46
N LEU A 244 21.57 1.24 8.20
CA LEU A 244 22.07 0.41 7.12
C LEU A 244 22.23 -1.02 7.62
N TYR A 245 21.44 -1.93 7.05
CA TYR A 245 21.47 -3.36 7.27
C TYR A 245 22.37 -4.02 6.22
N ASN A 246 23.42 -4.70 6.68
CA ASN A 246 24.35 -5.43 5.82
C ASN A 246 23.75 -6.76 5.38
N LEU A 247 23.66 -6.95 4.07
CA LEU A 247 23.09 -8.15 3.44
C LEU A 247 24.09 -9.30 3.41
N ILE A 248 25.40 -9.01 3.40
CA ILE A 248 26.47 -10.02 3.40
C ILE A 248 26.68 -10.52 4.83
N ASP A 249 26.95 -9.62 5.77
CA ASP A 249 27.28 -9.94 7.16
C ASP A 249 26.05 -9.94 8.08
N LYS A 250 24.94 -10.50 7.56
CA LYS A 250 23.56 -10.85 8.06
C LYS A 250 23.00 -10.34 9.41
N ALA A 251 23.68 -9.47 10.13
CA ALA A 251 23.35 -8.98 11.47
C ALA A 251 23.96 -7.59 11.75
N PHE A 252 24.86 -7.10 10.87
CA PHE A 252 25.47 -5.79 11.07
C PHE A 252 24.50 -4.66 10.72
N LEU A 253 24.13 -3.89 11.74
CA LEU A 253 23.33 -2.68 11.62
C LEU A 253 24.16 -1.47 12.06
N ARG A 254 24.35 -0.54 11.13
CA ARG A 254 25.02 0.74 11.37
C ARG A 254 24.03 1.89 11.25
N SER A 255 24.07 2.85 12.18
CA SER A 255 23.25 4.06 12.07
C SER A 255 23.66 4.89 10.85
N TYR A 256 22.70 5.15 9.96
CA TYR A 256 22.84 6.13 8.89
C TYR A 256 22.54 7.53 9.43
N ALA A 257 21.35 7.69 10.03
CA ALA A 257 20.89 8.91 10.66
C ALA A 257 19.97 8.56 11.86
N SER A 258 20.21 9.16 13.01
CA SER A 258 19.43 8.91 14.23
C SER A 258 18.88 10.19 14.86
N TYR A 259 17.74 10.07 15.54
CA TYR A 259 17.21 11.11 16.42
C TYR A 259 18.15 11.51 17.57
N LYS A 260 19.16 10.68 17.87
CA LYS A 260 20.20 11.00 18.86
C LYS A 260 21.24 11.98 18.34
N GLU A 261 21.26 12.23 17.04
CA GLU A 261 22.23 13.08 16.36
C GLU A 261 21.52 14.37 15.90
N ASP A 262 21.67 15.45 16.67
CA ASP A 262 20.96 16.72 16.47
C ASP A 262 21.10 17.28 15.04
N MET A 263 22.23 17.02 14.38
CA MET A 263 22.52 17.42 12.99
C MET A 263 21.50 16.92 11.96
N TYR A 264 20.75 15.86 12.25
CA TYR A 264 19.71 15.35 11.35
C TYR A 264 18.31 15.91 11.66
N GLU A 265 18.13 16.52 12.84
CA GLU A 265 16.89 17.12 13.34
C GLU A 265 15.66 16.18 13.24
N ILE A 266 15.84 14.91 13.60
CA ILE A 266 14.76 13.90 13.59
C ILE A 266 13.94 14.03 14.87
N ASN A 267 12.95 14.93 14.84
CA ASN A 267 12.18 15.30 16.03
C ASN A 267 10.71 14.85 16.01
N HIS A 268 10.23 14.33 14.88
CA HIS A 268 8.83 13.93 14.71
C HIS A 268 8.68 12.56 14.09
N GLN A 269 7.42 12.14 13.88
CA GLN A 269 7.13 10.86 13.26
C GLN A 269 7.69 10.84 11.83
N MET A 270 8.43 9.78 11.50
CA MET A 270 8.93 9.57 10.14
C MET A 270 8.15 8.49 9.40
N ARG A 271 8.08 8.58 8.07
CA ARG A 271 7.46 7.57 7.20
C ARG A 271 8.17 7.43 5.87
N GLY A 272 8.21 6.19 5.37
CA GLY A 272 8.77 5.85 4.07
C GLY A 272 10.29 6.04 3.96
N LEU A 273 10.88 5.40 2.96
CA LEU A 273 12.28 5.56 2.58
C LEU A 273 12.41 5.52 1.06
N ALA A 274 13.31 6.33 0.51
CA ALA A 274 13.77 6.23 -0.88
C ALA A 274 15.15 6.89 -1.04
N LYS A 275 15.71 6.78 -2.24
CA LYS A 275 17.01 7.35 -2.61
C LYS A 275 16.82 8.57 -3.50
N SER A 276 17.50 9.65 -3.18
CA SER A 276 17.55 10.82 -4.07
C SER A 276 18.53 10.62 -5.24
N VAL A 277 18.47 11.53 -6.21
CA VAL A 277 19.40 11.54 -7.35
C VAL A 277 20.84 11.83 -6.93
N GLY A 278 21.04 12.57 -5.84
CA GLY A 278 22.31 12.82 -5.18
C GLY A 278 22.74 11.71 -4.23
N TRP A 279 22.12 10.52 -4.31
CA TRP A 279 22.48 9.32 -3.55
C TRP A 279 22.24 9.40 -2.03
N ASN A 280 21.45 10.38 -1.58
CA ASN A 280 21.05 10.56 -0.17
C ASN A 280 19.77 9.79 0.15
N ILE A 281 19.47 9.62 1.44
CA ILE A 281 18.23 8.98 1.89
C ILE A 281 17.14 10.03 2.07
N LEU A 282 15.94 9.72 1.60
CA LEU A 282 14.74 10.52 1.76
C LEU A 282 13.79 9.86 2.78
N SER A 283 13.11 10.68 3.59
CA SER A 283 11.98 10.24 4.40
C SER A 283 11.00 11.38 4.65
N ILE A 284 9.75 11.06 4.93
CA ILE A 284 8.71 12.04 5.29
C ILE A 284 8.82 12.33 6.78
N ASP A 285 8.76 13.60 7.14
CA ASP A 285 8.77 14.10 8.52
C ASP A 285 7.40 14.73 8.82
N LEU A 286 6.76 14.28 9.92
CA LEU A 286 5.37 14.62 10.27
C LEU A 286 5.29 15.42 11.59
N PRO A 287 5.64 16.72 11.58
CA PRO A 287 5.36 17.61 12.71
C PRO A 287 3.87 17.58 13.07
N TYR A 288 3.52 17.45 14.36
CA TYR A 288 2.13 17.43 14.80
C TYR A 288 1.45 18.78 14.53
N ASN A 289 2.09 19.87 14.97
CA ASN A 289 1.68 21.24 14.72
C ASN A 289 2.68 21.89 13.75
N GLY A 290 2.36 21.88 12.46
CA GLY A 290 3.20 22.53 11.46
C GLY A 290 3.09 21.90 10.06
N PRO A 291 3.78 22.49 9.08
CA PRO A 291 3.83 21.96 7.73
C PRO A 291 4.50 20.60 7.73
N LYS A 292 3.96 19.65 6.96
CA LYS A 292 4.59 18.35 6.71
C LYS A 292 5.80 18.55 5.81
N ARG A 293 6.80 17.68 5.91
CA ARG A 293 8.09 17.90 5.25
C ARG A 293 8.62 16.63 4.60
N LEU A 294 9.35 16.79 3.50
CA LEU A 294 10.29 15.81 3.00
C LEU A 294 11.66 16.14 3.61
N ARG A 295 12.36 15.14 4.13
CA ARG A 295 13.70 15.30 4.70
C ARG A 295 14.71 14.51 3.87
N VAL A 296 15.80 15.18 3.50
CA VAL A 296 16.97 14.62 2.81
C VAL A 296 18.09 14.44 3.82
N PHE A 297 18.66 13.24 3.92
CA PHE A 297 19.72 12.90 4.87
C PHE A 297 21.03 12.62 4.13
N LYS A 298 22.01 13.50 4.33
CA LYS A 298 23.39 13.27 3.88
C LYS A 298 24.22 12.69 5.00
N LYS A 299 24.75 11.49 4.79
CA LYS A 299 25.51 10.75 5.79
C LYS A 299 26.66 11.59 6.34
N ASP A 300 26.78 11.59 7.66
CA ASP A 300 27.83 12.25 8.44
C ASP A 300 27.92 13.76 8.17
N TYR A 301 26.83 14.39 7.70
CA TYR A 301 26.78 15.82 7.43
C TYR A 301 25.61 16.54 8.11
N ARG A 302 24.40 16.49 7.54
CA ARG A 302 23.17 17.04 8.16
C ARG A 302 21.91 16.55 7.46
N GLY A 303 20.77 16.76 8.09
CA GLY A 303 19.45 16.70 7.44
C GLY A 303 19.07 18.05 6.83
N LYS A 304 18.36 18.05 5.69
CA LYS A 304 17.66 19.23 5.16
C LYS A 304 16.19 18.90 4.98
N ALA A 305 15.30 19.77 5.43
CA ALA A 305 13.86 19.58 5.35
C ALA A 305 13.21 20.57 4.38
N PHE A 306 12.28 20.07 3.57
CA PHE A 306 11.53 20.83 2.57
C PHE A 306 10.05 20.71 2.89
N ASN A 307 9.34 21.84 2.94
CA ASN A 307 7.91 21.81 3.19
C ASN A 307 7.16 21.10 2.05
N LEU A 308 6.06 20.43 2.40
CA LEU A 308 5.11 19.81 1.48
C LEU A 308 3.80 20.62 1.52
N PRO A 309 3.66 21.67 0.70
CA PRO A 309 2.47 22.52 0.73
C PRO A 309 1.22 21.72 0.41
N GLY A 310 0.17 21.90 1.22
CA GLY A 310 -1.11 21.20 1.05
C GLY A 310 -1.14 19.76 1.56
N ALA A 311 -0.02 19.22 2.02
CA ALA A 311 0.02 17.88 2.60
C ALA A 311 -0.60 17.85 4.00
N VAL A 312 -1.44 16.85 4.26
CA VAL A 312 -2.16 16.62 5.52
C VAL A 312 -1.56 15.43 6.26
N GLN A 313 -1.46 14.27 5.61
CA GLN A 313 -0.89 13.04 6.19
C GLN A 313 -0.09 12.25 5.15
N PRO A 314 1.08 12.77 4.71
CA PRO A 314 1.93 12.08 3.77
C PRO A 314 2.44 10.75 4.35
N SER A 315 2.50 9.70 3.52
CA SER A 315 2.73 8.34 4.01
C SER A 315 3.72 7.53 3.20
N PHE A 316 3.58 7.43 1.88
CA PHE A 316 4.48 6.66 1.03
C PHE A 316 5.29 7.58 0.14
N LEU A 317 6.48 7.12 -0.23
CA LEU A 317 7.35 7.86 -1.13
C LEU A 317 8.09 6.91 -2.08
N ALA A 318 8.23 7.33 -3.33
CA ALA A 318 8.94 6.62 -4.38
C ALA A 318 9.75 7.61 -5.21
N THR A 319 10.85 7.15 -5.81
CA THR A 319 11.76 8.02 -6.56
C THR A 319 12.17 7.43 -7.88
N TYR A 320 12.36 8.28 -8.87
CA TYR A 320 12.96 7.95 -10.16
C TYR A 320 13.81 9.14 -10.62
N ARG A 321 15.14 8.98 -10.65
CA ARG A 321 16.07 10.08 -10.95
C ARG A 321 15.76 11.29 -10.06
N GLY A 322 15.49 12.47 -10.63
CA GLY A 322 15.09 13.65 -9.87
C GLY A 322 13.63 13.67 -9.42
N THR A 323 12.78 12.78 -9.93
CA THR A 323 11.35 12.75 -9.58
C THR A 323 11.14 12.08 -8.21
N VAL A 324 10.32 12.69 -7.38
CA VAL A 324 9.85 12.16 -6.09
C VAL A 324 8.31 12.16 -6.09
N ALA A 325 7.69 10.98 -5.98
CA ALA A 325 6.26 10.84 -5.72
C ALA A 325 6.03 10.68 -4.22
N ILE A 326 5.10 11.45 -3.65
CA ILE A 326 4.71 11.40 -2.24
C ILE A 326 3.20 11.26 -2.15
N SER A 327 2.72 10.18 -1.57
CA SER A 327 1.29 9.99 -1.32
C SER A 327 0.85 10.63 -0.01
N ASP A 328 -0.40 11.04 0.04
CA ASP A 328 -1.02 11.66 1.20
C ASP A 328 -2.38 11.02 1.51
N LEU A 329 -2.44 10.37 2.67
CA LEU A 329 -3.61 9.66 3.15
C LEU A 329 -4.69 10.59 3.71
N GLY A 330 -4.32 11.83 4.07
CA GLY A 330 -5.22 12.77 4.72
C GLY A 330 -6.10 13.52 3.72
N ASN A 331 -5.68 13.61 2.46
CA ASN A 331 -6.42 14.28 1.40
C ASN A 331 -6.52 13.45 0.10
N ASN A 332 -6.05 12.20 0.10
CA ASN A 332 -6.06 11.29 -1.04
C ASN A 332 -5.45 11.93 -2.30
N LYS A 333 -4.22 12.44 -2.15
CA LYS A 333 -3.42 12.98 -3.26
C LYS A 333 -2.07 12.30 -3.36
N VAL A 334 -1.48 12.36 -4.55
CA VAL A 334 -0.08 12.03 -4.79
C VAL A 334 0.58 13.26 -5.40
N PHE A 335 1.55 13.79 -4.68
CA PHE A 335 2.33 14.95 -5.10
C PHE A 335 3.59 14.46 -5.83
N ILE A 336 3.81 14.98 -7.02
CA ILE A 336 5.00 14.72 -7.81
C ILE A 336 5.90 15.96 -7.74
N TYR A 337 7.11 15.76 -7.24
CA TYR A 337 8.13 16.80 -7.10
C TYR A 337 9.34 16.49 -7.97
N ASN A 338 10.02 17.55 -8.40
CA ASN A 338 11.42 17.48 -8.82
C ASN A 338 12.32 17.77 -7.63
N LEU A 339 13.32 16.93 -7.41
CA LEU A 339 14.37 17.06 -6.41
C LEU A 339 15.74 16.89 -7.08
N ASP A 340 16.56 17.94 -7.04
CA ASP A 340 17.99 17.84 -7.35
C ASP A 340 18.81 18.21 -6.12
N ASP A 341 19.45 17.21 -5.52
CA ASP A 341 20.31 17.34 -4.35
C ASP A 341 21.77 16.94 -4.63
N ARG A 342 22.18 16.92 -5.91
CA ARG A 342 23.58 16.65 -6.30
C ARG A 342 24.54 17.71 -5.74
N GLN A 343 24.08 18.96 -5.65
CA GLN A 343 24.78 20.05 -4.99
C GLN A 343 24.12 20.32 -3.64
N TRP A 344 24.75 19.85 -2.57
CA TRP A 344 24.12 19.86 -1.24
C TRP A 344 23.74 21.25 -0.74
N ASP A 345 24.51 22.29 -1.09
CA ASP A 345 24.23 23.65 -0.64
C ASP A 345 23.14 24.35 -1.46
N ASP A 346 22.82 23.81 -2.64
CA ASP A 346 21.87 24.37 -3.60
C ASP A 346 20.84 23.31 -4.06
N ILE A 347 20.10 22.76 -3.09
CA ILE A 347 19.09 21.73 -3.36
C ILE A 347 17.83 22.39 -3.91
N HIS A 348 17.38 21.90 -5.07
CA HIS A 348 16.14 22.35 -5.70
C HIS A 348 15.02 21.36 -5.41
N PHE A 349 13.90 21.84 -4.88
CA PHE A 349 12.72 21.02 -4.60
C PHE A 349 11.45 21.74 -5.01
N ASN A 350 10.80 21.28 -6.08
CA ASN A 350 9.68 21.97 -6.71
C ASN A 350 8.53 21.02 -7.03
N LEU A 351 7.30 21.42 -6.74
CA LEU A 351 6.11 20.67 -7.13
C LEU A 351 5.94 20.72 -8.66
N GLN A 352 5.84 19.55 -9.28
CA GLN A 352 5.58 19.41 -10.73
C GLN A 352 4.11 19.15 -11.00
N ARG A 353 3.51 18.20 -10.28
CA ARG A 353 2.14 17.74 -10.54
C ARG A 353 1.47 17.23 -9.27
N VAL A 354 0.15 17.27 -9.26
CA VAL A 354 -0.69 16.62 -8.25
C VAL A 354 -1.60 15.63 -8.98
N ILE A 355 -1.62 14.39 -8.53
CA ILE A 355 -2.58 13.37 -8.95
C ILE A 355 -3.63 13.30 -7.83
N GLU A 356 -4.89 13.51 -8.18
CA GLU A 356 -5.99 13.50 -7.24
C GLU A 356 -7.24 12.88 -7.88
N THR A 357 -8.17 12.46 -7.02
CA THR A 357 -9.48 11.98 -7.44
C THR A 357 -10.41 13.19 -7.64
N GLU A 358 -10.78 13.50 -8.88
CA GLU A 358 -11.60 14.68 -9.20
C GLU A 358 -13.04 14.59 -8.68
N LEU A 359 -13.58 13.37 -8.53
CA LEU A 359 -14.97 13.11 -8.16
C LEU A 359 -15.06 12.00 -7.12
N ASP A 360 -16.02 12.09 -6.18
CA ASP A 360 -16.30 10.99 -5.26
C ASP A 360 -17.03 9.84 -5.99
N LEU A 361 -16.26 9.07 -6.77
CA LEU A 361 -16.77 7.98 -7.58
C LEU A 361 -16.96 6.71 -6.73
N PRO A 362 -17.99 5.90 -7.02
CA PRO A 362 -18.06 4.51 -6.56
C PRO A 362 -16.80 3.75 -6.94
N ILE A 363 -16.39 2.79 -6.11
CA ILE A 363 -15.11 2.11 -6.25
C ILE A 363 -15.03 1.36 -7.59
N GLU A 364 -16.14 0.77 -8.04
CA GLU A 364 -16.26 0.07 -9.32
C GLU A 364 -15.88 0.95 -10.51
N ARG A 365 -16.31 2.22 -10.47
CA ARG A 365 -16.01 3.21 -11.50
C ARG A 365 -14.60 3.73 -11.34
N LEU A 366 -14.24 4.11 -10.12
CA LEU A 366 -12.90 4.59 -9.80
C LEU A 366 -11.83 3.58 -10.21
N ALA A 367 -12.10 2.27 -10.13
CA ALA A 367 -11.18 1.22 -10.51
C ALA A 367 -10.70 1.31 -11.97
N ASN A 368 -11.43 2.00 -12.86
CA ASN A 368 -11.07 2.20 -14.27
C ASN A 368 -10.84 3.69 -14.62
N GLU A 369 -10.71 4.56 -13.62
CA GLU A 369 -10.49 5.99 -13.81
C GLU A 369 -9.25 6.46 -13.03
N SER A 370 -8.81 7.70 -13.27
CA SER A 370 -7.73 8.32 -12.49
C SER A 370 -8.15 8.52 -11.01
N GLY A 371 -7.17 8.57 -10.12
CA GLY A 371 -7.38 8.79 -8.68
C GLY A 371 -7.36 7.51 -7.84
N PHE A 372 -7.70 7.62 -6.58
CA PHE A 372 -7.62 6.57 -5.56
C PHE A 372 -8.40 6.95 -4.29
N LYS A 373 -8.79 5.95 -3.49
CA LYS A 373 -9.40 6.17 -2.16
C LYS A 373 -8.41 6.12 -1.02
N PHE A 374 -7.36 5.31 -1.12
CA PHE A 374 -6.35 5.16 -0.08
C PHE A 374 -5.03 4.62 -0.67
N VAL A 375 -4.02 5.48 -0.82
CA VAL A 375 -2.73 5.04 -1.41
C VAL A 375 -1.90 4.25 -0.41
N SER A 376 -1.57 3.01 -0.74
CA SER A 376 -0.79 2.10 0.12
C SER A 376 0.59 1.74 -0.41
N GLY A 377 0.93 2.14 -1.62
CA GLY A 377 2.23 1.83 -2.20
C GLY A 377 2.41 2.55 -3.52
N MET A 378 3.67 2.84 -3.85
CA MET A 378 4.04 3.46 -5.11
C MET A 378 5.37 2.90 -5.57
N GLN A 379 5.51 2.68 -6.88
CA GLN A 379 6.76 2.22 -7.47
C GLN A 379 6.94 2.81 -8.86
N PHE A 380 8.11 3.39 -9.11
CA PHE A 380 8.52 3.78 -10.46
C PHE A 380 9.20 2.62 -11.19
N ASP A 381 9.12 2.62 -12.52
CA ASP A 381 9.98 1.80 -13.37
C ASP A 381 11.22 2.57 -13.88
N VAL A 382 12.04 1.89 -14.69
CA VAL A 382 13.25 2.44 -15.32
C VAL A 382 12.97 3.58 -16.31
N ASN A 383 11.73 3.71 -16.79
CA ASN A 383 11.33 4.67 -17.80
C ASN A 383 10.62 5.90 -17.20
N GLY A 384 10.16 5.80 -15.95
CA GLY A 384 9.46 6.84 -15.21
C GLY A 384 7.94 6.66 -15.14
N PHE A 385 7.42 5.51 -15.57
CA PHE A 385 6.02 5.14 -15.31
C PHE A 385 5.84 4.86 -13.82
N LEU A 386 4.67 5.20 -13.30
CA LEU A 386 4.36 5.10 -11.88
C LEU A 386 3.20 4.13 -11.65
N LEU A 387 3.44 3.10 -10.84
CA LEU A 387 2.36 2.30 -10.24
C LEU A 387 1.94 2.93 -8.92
N ILE A 388 0.63 3.04 -8.72
CA ILE A 388 0.01 3.49 -7.47
C ILE A 388 -0.96 2.41 -6.99
N GLY A 389 -0.73 1.87 -5.80
CA GLY A 389 -1.63 0.94 -5.13
C GLY A 389 -2.70 1.68 -4.33
N ASP A 390 -3.96 1.35 -4.59
CA ASP A 390 -5.13 1.86 -3.88
C ASP A 390 -5.71 0.74 -3.01
N ALA A 391 -5.40 0.73 -1.71
CA ALA A 391 -5.82 -0.34 -0.81
C ALA A 391 -7.33 -0.39 -0.61
N LYS A 392 -7.97 0.77 -0.45
CA LYS A 392 -9.44 0.84 -0.31
C LYS A 392 -10.13 0.64 -1.65
N GLY A 393 -9.49 1.03 -2.75
CA GLY A 393 -9.99 0.76 -4.09
C GLY A 393 -9.75 -0.67 -4.58
N HIS A 394 -8.94 -1.47 -3.88
CA HIS A 394 -8.54 -2.81 -4.31
C HIS A 394 -7.99 -2.82 -5.74
N THR A 395 -7.08 -1.88 -6.06
CA THR A 395 -6.47 -1.78 -7.40
C THR A 395 -5.00 -1.35 -7.33
N ILE A 396 -4.25 -1.67 -8.39
CA ILE A 396 -3.00 -0.97 -8.73
C ILE A 396 -3.22 -0.28 -10.08
N LYS A 397 -2.82 0.99 -10.18
CA LYS A 397 -3.02 1.83 -11.36
C LYS A 397 -1.70 2.26 -11.95
N LEU A 398 -1.60 2.22 -13.27
CA LEU A 398 -0.43 2.64 -14.03
C LEU A 398 -0.64 4.07 -14.55
N TYR A 399 0.37 4.90 -14.34
CA TYR A 399 0.46 6.26 -14.84
C TYR A 399 1.69 6.40 -15.75
N ASP A 400 1.56 7.21 -16.80
CA ASP A 400 2.66 7.50 -17.72
C ASP A 400 3.71 8.45 -17.12
N THR A 401 4.71 8.82 -17.93
CA THR A 401 5.79 9.73 -17.54
C THR A 401 5.34 11.18 -17.34
N GLU A 402 4.17 11.54 -17.87
CA GLU A 402 3.50 12.81 -17.59
C GLU A 402 2.56 12.70 -16.37
N TYR A 403 2.45 11.50 -15.79
CA TYR A 403 1.55 11.12 -14.70
C TYR A 403 0.06 11.25 -15.06
N GLN A 404 -0.29 10.95 -16.31
CA GLN A 404 -1.65 10.67 -16.74
C GLN A 404 -2.00 9.21 -16.46
N PHE A 405 -3.23 8.96 -16.05
CA PHE A 405 -3.73 7.61 -15.86
C PHE A 405 -3.80 6.88 -17.21
N LEU A 406 -3.17 5.71 -17.30
CA LEU A 406 -3.23 4.86 -18.48
C LEU A 406 -4.32 3.81 -18.33
N HIS A 407 -4.15 2.93 -17.34
CA HIS A 407 -5.09 1.88 -17.05
C HIS A 407 -4.85 1.28 -15.66
N ARG A 408 -5.81 0.49 -15.18
CA ARG A 408 -5.61 -0.39 -14.02
C ARG A 408 -4.77 -1.61 -14.43
N VAL A 409 -3.84 -2.03 -13.58
CA VAL A 409 -3.20 -3.36 -13.69
C VAL A 409 -4.25 -4.41 -13.34
N SER A 410 -4.64 -5.23 -14.32
CA SER A 410 -5.65 -6.29 -14.13
C SER A 410 -5.18 -7.34 -13.12
N SER A 411 -6.09 -8.10 -12.53
CA SER A 411 -5.77 -9.26 -11.70
C SER A 411 -6.77 -10.39 -11.95
N ASP A 412 -6.34 -11.65 -11.88
CA ASP A 412 -7.24 -12.81 -11.86
C ASP A 412 -7.68 -13.21 -10.45
N PHE A 413 -7.04 -12.65 -9.44
CA PHE A 413 -7.39 -12.73 -8.03
C PHE A 413 -7.98 -11.41 -7.52
N GLU A 414 -8.63 -11.47 -6.36
CA GLU A 414 -9.11 -10.30 -5.65
C GLU A 414 -7.95 -9.57 -5.00
N MET A 415 -7.77 -8.29 -5.33
CA MET A 415 -6.67 -7.52 -4.77
C MET A 415 -6.88 -7.29 -3.26
N PRO A 416 -5.89 -7.61 -2.41
CA PRO A 416 -6.03 -7.48 -0.96
C PRO A 416 -6.07 -6.01 -0.50
N PHE A 417 -6.36 -5.78 0.78
CA PHE A 417 -6.16 -4.46 1.39
C PHE A 417 -4.65 -4.27 1.62
N MET A 418 -3.97 -3.92 0.54
CA MET A 418 -2.52 -3.86 0.52
C MET A 418 -1.96 -2.80 1.48
N SER A 419 -0.96 -3.16 2.27
CA SER A 419 -0.15 -2.24 3.06
C SER A 419 1.02 -1.66 2.28
N THR A 420 1.55 -2.43 1.33
CA THR A 420 2.62 -2.06 0.39
C THR A 420 2.79 -3.17 -0.66
N PHE A 421 3.55 -2.91 -1.72
CA PHE A 421 3.94 -3.90 -2.72
C PHE A 421 5.31 -3.56 -3.33
N CYS A 422 5.95 -4.55 -3.94
CA CYS A 422 7.15 -4.36 -4.76
C CYS A 422 7.15 -5.36 -5.92
N ILE A 423 7.53 -4.90 -7.10
CA ILE A 423 7.71 -5.68 -8.33
C ILE A 423 9.18 -5.66 -8.73
N ASN A 424 9.79 -6.82 -8.96
CA ASN A 424 11.18 -6.93 -9.41
C ASN A 424 11.34 -6.87 -10.93
N SER A 425 12.58 -6.88 -11.43
CA SER A 425 12.89 -6.83 -12.87
C SER A 425 12.42 -8.05 -13.66
N SER A 426 12.14 -9.17 -12.99
CA SER A 426 11.54 -10.38 -13.60
C SER A 426 10.01 -10.32 -13.63
N GLY A 427 9.40 -9.25 -13.13
CA GLY A 427 7.95 -9.09 -13.07
C GLY A 427 7.31 -9.80 -11.87
N GLU A 428 8.08 -10.39 -10.97
CA GLU A 428 7.55 -11.01 -9.77
C GLU A 428 7.15 -9.94 -8.77
N ALA A 429 5.97 -10.10 -8.18
CA ALA A 429 5.33 -9.12 -7.33
C ALA A 429 5.04 -9.72 -5.96
N MET A 430 5.49 -9.04 -4.92
CA MET A 430 5.12 -9.30 -3.54
C MET A 430 4.18 -8.19 -3.06
N ILE A 431 2.98 -8.57 -2.64
CA ILE A 431 1.96 -7.67 -2.11
C ILE A 431 1.71 -8.06 -0.66
N LEU A 432 1.80 -7.09 0.25
CA LEU A 432 1.61 -7.30 1.68
C LEU A 432 0.22 -6.80 2.10
N ASP A 433 -0.45 -7.51 2.99
CA ASP A 433 -1.73 -7.12 3.61
C ASP A 433 -1.60 -7.22 5.13
N VAL A 434 -1.84 -6.12 5.84
CA VAL A 434 -1.74 -6.10 7.32
C VAL A 434 -3.02 -6.52 8.03
N HIS A 435 -4.14 -6.63 7.33
CA HIS A 435 -5.46 -6.96 7.85
C HIS A 435 -5.87 -8.41 7.60
N ALA A 436 -5.41 -9.04 6.51
CA ALA A 436 -5.75 -10.42 6.15
C ALA A 436 -5.09 -11.48 7.05
N GLU A 437 -5.62 -12.71 7.10
CA GLU A 437 -4.91 -13.84 7.74
C GLU A 437 -3.66 -14.22 6.94
N GLN A 438 -3.82 -14.32 5.62
CA GLN A 438 -2.72 -14.42 4.67
C GLN A 438 -2.13 -13.02 4.44
N LYS A 439 -1.01 -12.72 5.11
CA LYS A 439 -0.37 -11.40 5.06
C LYS A 439 0.46 -11.12 3.81
N LEU A 440 0.74 -12.16 3.01
CA LEU A 440 1.60 -12.09 1.84
C LEU A 440 0.89 -12.74 0.65
N HIS A 441 0.82 -11.98 -0.44
CA HIS A 441 0.31 -12.42 -1.74
C HIS A 441 1.44 -12.36 -2.76
N TRP A 442 1.47 -13.36 -3.63
CA TRP A 442 2.49 -13.53 -4.64
C TRP A 442 1.85 -13.58 -6.02
N ALA A 443 2.38 -12.78 -6.92
CA ALA A 443 1.86 -12.67 -8.27
C ALA A 443 3.00 -12.41 -9.25
N ARG A 444 2.70 -12.57 -10.54
CA ARG A 444 3.62 -12.21 -11.63
C ARG A 444 2.94 -11.27 -12.61
N LEU A 445 3.68 -10.24 -13.01
CA LEU A 445 3.28 -9.28 -14.02
C LEU A 445 3.40 -9.92 -15.41
N GLN A 446 2.33 -9.84 -16.19
CA GLN A 446 2.25 -10.40 -17.53
C GLN A 446 1.41 -9.52 -18.46
N SER A 447 1.52 -9.78 -19.76
CA SER A 447 0.70 -9.17 -20.80
C SER A 447 -0.71 -9.78 -20.83
N LEU A 448 -1.70 -8.94 -21.07
CA LEU A 448 -3.08 -9.36 -21.28
C LEU A 448 -3.72 -8.54 -22.42
N SER A 449 -4.53 -9.16 -23.27
CA SER A 449 -5.12 -8.48 -24.43
C SER A 449 -6.21 -7.46 -24.09
N ASP A 450 -6.91 -7.63 -22.97
CA ASP A 450 -7.99 -6.74 -22.54
C ASP A 450 -8.08 -6.70 -21.01
N ILE A 451 -8.52 -5.60 -20.42
CA ILE A 451 -8.59 -5.42 -18.97
C ILE A 451 -9.68 -6.35 -18.41
N LEU A 452 -9.31 -7.20 -17.44
CA LEU A 452 -10.30 -8.06 -16.79
C LEU A 452 -11.31 -7.22 -15.98
N PRO A 453 -12.57 -7.67 -15.87
CA PRO A 453 -13.55 -7.05 -14.99
C PRO A 453 -12.98 -6.88 -13.58
N TRP A 454 -13.23 -5.73 -12.98
CA TRP A 454 -12.80 -5.47 -11.63
C TRP A 454 -13.50 -6.41 -10.65
N ARG A 455 -12.72 -7.04 -9.77
CA ARG A 455 -13.21 -7.92 -8.70
C ARG A 455 -12.79 -7.30 -7.37
N ALA A 456 -13.74 -6.71 -6.65
CA ALA A 456 -13.56 -6.46 -5.22
C ALA A 456 -14.22 -7.55 -4.41
N ILE A 457 -13.65 -7.76 -3.22
CA ILE A 457 -14.28 -8.53 -2.16
C ILE A 457 -15.65 -7.90 -1.88
N HIS A 458 -16.72 -8.57 -2.27
CA HIS A 458 -18.03 -8.36 -1.67
C HIS A 458 -17.96 -8.93 -0.24
N HIS A 459 -17.31 -8.22 0.69
CA HIS A 459 -17.56 -8.40 2.12
C HIS A 459 -18.93 -7.78 2.40
N ILE A 460 -19.97 -8.39 1.83
CA ILE A 460 -21.27 -8.39 2.48
C ILE A 460 -20.98 -9.18 3.76
N TYR A 461 -20.93 -8.48 4.90
CA TYR A 461 -21.22 -9.11 6.18
C TYR A 461 -22.69 -9.58 6.14
N THR A 462 -23.03 -10.50 5.25
CA THR A 462 -24.13 -11.40 5.46
C THR A 462 -23.67 -12.23 6.63
N LEU A 463 -24.18 -11.88 7.81
CA LEU A 463 -24.37 -12.82 8.90
C LEU A 463 -25.10 -14.03 8.32
N ASN A 464 -24.36 -14.93 7.70
CA ASN A 464 -24.76 -16.31 7.53
C ASN A 464 -24.73 -16.87 8.95
N LEU A 465 -25.84 -16.68 9.68
CA LEU A 465 -26.14 -17.53 10.81
C LEU A 465 -26.05 -18.96 10.28
N PRO A 466 -25.14 -19.80 10.77
CA PRO A 466 -25.13 -21.19 10.37
C PRO A 466 -26.47 -21.79 10.74
N GLU A 467 -27.05 -22.56 9.83
CA GLU A 467 -28.28 -23.35 9.95
C GLU A 467 -28.16 -24.48 11.01
N PHE A 468 -27.32 -24.30 12.04
CA PHE A 468 -26.97 -25.32 13.03
C PHE A 468 -27.81 -25.27 14.31
N ILE A 469 -28.71 -24.31 14.46
CA ILE A 469 -29.60 -24.20 15.63
C ILE A 469 -31.03 -24.61 15.25
N LEU A 470 -31.23 -25.81 14.71
CA LEU A 470 -32.60 -26.39 14.67
C LEU A 470 -32.68 -27.91 14.81
N ARG A 471 -31.57 -28.61 15.08
CA ARG A 471 -31.61 -30.06 15.38
C ARG A 471 -30.59 -30.47 16.44
N ARG A 472 -30.99 -30.35 17.71
CA ARG A 472 -30.77 -31.38 18.75
C ARG A 472 -31.53 -31.00 20.03
N ARG A 473 -32.50 -31.84 20.40
CA ARG A 473 -33.12 -31.86 21.72
C ARG A 473 -32.13 -32.44 22.72
N SER A 474 -31.53 -31.63 23.59
CA SER A 474 -31.06 -32.05 24.92
C SER A 474 -30.78 -30.80 25.78
N PRO A 475 -31.17 -30.78 27.06
CA PRO A 475 -30.97 -29.62 27.93
C PRO A 475 -29.59 -29.72 28.60
N VAL A 476 -28.60 -29.01 28.06
CA VAL A 476 -27.38 -28.69 28.82
C VAL A 476 -27.21 -27.18 28.79
N LEU A 477 -27.11 -26.64 30.00
CA LEU A 477 -27.04 -25.25 30.39
C LEU A 477 -26.00 -24.45 29.57
N LEU A 478 -26.47 -23.65 28.62
CA LEU A 478 -25.66 -22.65 27.90
C LEU A 478 -25.87 -21.29 28.57
N LEU A 479 -24.81 -20.80 29.21
CA LEU A 479 -24.67 -19.43 29.67
C LEU A 479 -24.71 -18.49 28.45
N LEU A 480 -25.91 -18.05 28.08
CA LEU A 480 -26.10 -16.98 27.12
C LEU A 480 -25.72 -15.65 27.79
N THR A 481 -24.78 -14.94 27.18
CA THR A 481 -24.40 -13.58 27.58
C THR A 481 -25.60 -12.61 27.52
N PRO A 482 -25.68 -11.59 28.40
CA PRO A 482 -26.84 -10.69 28.50
C PRO A 482 -27.23 -9.98 27.19
N MET A 483 -26.27 -9.75 26.30
CA MET A 483 -26.47 -9.08 25.01
C MET A 483 -27.35 -9.88 24.04
N SER A 484 -27.25 -11.22 24.06
CA SER A 484 -28.05 -12.10 23.19
C SER A 484 -29.54 -12.05 23.56
N PHE A 485 -29.83 -11.86 24.85
CA PHE A 485 -31.19 -11.76 25.36
C PHE A 485 -31.81 -10.38 25.08
N LEU A 486 -31.01 -9.31 25.15
CA LEU A 486 -31.40 -7.96 24.76
C LEU A 486 -31.68 -7.87 23.26
N PHE A 487 -30.83 -8.45 22.42
CA PHE A 487 -31.01 -8.49 20.97
C PHE A 487 -32.27 -9.26 20.58
N ALA A 488 -32.47 -10.47 21.13
CA ALA A 488 -33.68 -11.26 20.89
C ALA A 488 -34.96 -10.54 21.35
N SER A 489 -34.90 -9.82 22.47
CA SER A 489 -36.04 -9.04 22.98
C SER A 489 -36.33 -7.82 22.11
N PHE A 490 -35.30 -7.16 21.57
CA PHE A 490 -35.44 -6.00 20.69
C PHE A 490 -36.00 -6.39 19.31
N CYS A 491 -35.51 -7.48 18.71
CA CYS A 491 -36.06 -8.03 17.47
C CYS A 491 -37.53 -8.46 17.63
N LYS A 492 -37.88 -9.02 18.78
CA LYS A 492 -39.27 -9.42 19.08
C LYS A 492 -40.19 -8.19 19.24
N LEU A 493 -39.73 -7.11 19.88
CA LEU A 493 -40.46 -5.84 19.98
C LEU A 493 -40.60 -5.12 18.63
N TYR A 494 -39.58 -5.19 17.78
CA TYR A 494 -39.61 -4.60 16.43
C TYR A 494 -40.62 -5.34 15.52
N MET A 495 -40.66 -6.67 15.60
CA MET A 495 -41.62 -7.50 14.85
C MET A 495 -43.07 -7.31 15.32
N ILE A 496 -43.30 -7.17 16.64
CA ILE A 496 -44.63 -6.91 17.21
C ILE A 496 -45.18 -5.53 16.79
N ARG A 497 -44.31 -4.56 16.49
CA ARG A 497 -44.73 -3.22 16.06
C ARG A 497 -45.08 -3.14 14.56
N ARG A 498 -44.53 -4.03 13.73
CA ARG A 498 -44.77 -4.09 12.28
C ARG A 498 -46.03 -4.88 11.91
N VAL A 499 -46.43 -5.84 12.75
CA VAL A 499 -47.67 -6.61 12.59
C VAL A 499 -48.66 -6.08 13.62
N GLY A 500 -49.35 -4.99 13.29
CA GLY A 500 -50.24 -4.31 14.23
C GLY A 500 -51.43 -5.15 14.65
N VAL A 501 -51.31 -5.94 15.72
CA VAL A 501 -52.42 -6.58 16.42
C VAL A 501 -52.09 -6.79 17.91
N LEU A 502 -53.04 -6.37 18.75
CA LEU A 502 -53.30 -6.67 20.18
C LEU A 502 -52.57 -5.89 21.30
N SER A 503 -53.42 -5.12 22.00
CA SER A 503 -53.33 -4.66 23.39
C SER A 503 -52.83 -5.75 24.34
N LEU A 504 -51.85 -5.43 25.19
CA LEU A 504 -51.61 -6.12 26.46
C LEU A 504 -51.01 -5.14 27.49
N THR A 505 -51.56 -5.21 28.69
CA THR A 505 -51.32 -4.40 29.88
C THR A 505 -49.92 -4.57 30.47
N ALA A 506 -49.47 -3.52 31.16
CA ALA A 506 -48.18 -3.40 31.84
C ALA A 506 -47.84 -4.57 32.78
N THR A 507 -46.92 -5.46 32.39
CA THR A 507 -46.00 -6.19 33.30
C THR A 507 -44.95 -6.97 32.50
N PRO A 508 -43.76 -6.37 32.23
CA PRO A 508 -42.54 -7.19 32.24
C PRO A 508 -41.30 -6.52 32.86
N LEU A 509 -41.42 -5.28 33.38
CA LEU A 509 -40.28 -4.53 33.94
C LEU A 509 -39.81 -5.01 35.33
N ALA A 510 -40.68 -5.69 36.09
CA ALA A 510 -40.36 -6.14 37.44
C ALA A 510 -39.47 -7.40 37.51
N GLN A 511 -39.44 -8.24 36.47
CA GLN A 511 -38.62 -9.46 36.45
C GLN A 511 -37.16 -9.21 36.04
N ILE A 512 -36.87 -8.10 35.36
CA ILE A 512 -35.51 -7.73 34.95
C ILE A 512 -34.70 -7.21 36.15
N GLY A 513 -35.36 -6.52 37.10
CA GLY A 513 -34.71 -6.00 38.31
C GLY A 513 -34.24 -7.05 39.31
N ALA A 514 -34.88 -8.22 39.34
CA ALA A 514 -34.55 -9.29 40.30
C ALA A 514 -33.35 -10.16 39.89
N SER A 515 -32.98 -10.17 38.60
CA SER A 515 -31.88 -11.02 38.09
C SER A 515 -30.49 -10.37 38.17
N LEU A 516 -30.42 -9.06 38.46
CA LEU A 516 -29.17 -8.29 38.52
C LEU A 516 -28.50 -8.26 39.89
N SER A 517 -29.13 -8.80 40.94
CA SER A 517 -28.57 -8.84 42.30
C SER A 517 -27.62 -10.03 42.56
N HIS A 518 -27.40 -10.91 41.59
CA HIS A 518 -26.56 -12.12 41.73
C HIS A 518 -25.27 -12.16 40.89
N LEU A 519 -24.94 -11.09 40.17
CA LEU A 519 -23.66 -10.97 39.47
C LEU A 519 -22.70 -10.08 40.29
N ARG A 520 -22.12 -10.64 41.35
CA ARG A 520 -20.89 -10.13 41.96
C ARG A 520 -19.76 -11.08 41.60
N PHE A 521 -18.62 -10.51 41.24
CA PHE A 521 -17.39 -11.14 40.71
C PHE A 521 -17.37 -11.39 39.21
N LEU A 522 -16.94 -10.38 38.46
CA LEU A 522 -16.16 -10.52 37.22
C LEU A 522 -15.36 -9.23 37.02
N ASP A 523 -14.11 -9.38 36.59
CA ASP A 523 -13.11 -8.32 36.45
C ASP A 523 -13.53 -7.29 35.39
N ILE A 524 -13.56 -6.01 35.77
CA ILE A 524 -14.25 -4.92 35.04
C ILE A 524 -13.37 -4.30 33.93
N SER A 525 -12.06 -4.56 33.95
CA SER A 525 -11.09 -3.94 33.03
C SER A 525 -11.19 -4.43 31.57
N SER A 526 -11.36 -5.74 31.37
CA SER A 526 -11.43 -6.36 30.04
C SER A 526 -12.82 -6.21 29.40
N THR A 527 -13.88 -6.17 30.21
CA THR A 527 -15.25 -6.00 29.73
C THR A 527 -15.51 -4.59 29.19
N LEU A 528 -14.92 -3.55 29.80
CA LEU A 528 -15.03 -2.17 29.31
C LEU A 528 -14.35 -1.96 27.95
N ARG A 529 -13.21 -2.62 27.68
CA ARG A 529 -12.54 -2.56 26.36
C ARG A 529 -13.34 -3.25 25.27
N ILE A 530 -14.03 -4.35 25.58
CA ILE A 530 -14.89 -5.06 24.62
C ILE A 530 -16.14 -4.22 24.30
N VAL A 531 -16.69 -3.51 25.29
CA VAL A 531 -17.84 -2.61 25.11
C VAL A 531 -17.47 -1.40 24.23
N ASP A 532 -16.31 -0.78 24.43
CA ASP A 532 -15.86 0.34 23.59
C ASP A 532 -15.62 -0.07 22.14
N ILE A 533 -14.99 -1.22 21.89
CA ILE A 533 -14.73 -1.73 20.53
C ILE A 533 -16.04 -2.08 19.82
N SER A 534 -17.00 -2.68 20.53
CA SER A 534 -18.29 -3.09 19.96
C SER A 534 -19.19 -1.89 19.63
N ILE A 535 -19.17 -0.84 20.46
CA ILE A 535 -19.90 0.40 20.19
C ILE A 535 -19.28 1.13 19.00
N PHE A 536 -17.95 1.14 18.88
CA PHE A 536 -17.26 1.79 17.75
C PHE A 536 -17.49 1.07 16.42
N GLN A 537 -17.44 -0.27 16.41
CA GLN A 537 -17.79 -1.08 15.24
C GLN A 537 -19.27 -0.94 14.85
N TRP A 538 -20.16 -0.78 15.83
CA TRP A 538 -21.59 -0.57 15.59
C TRP A 538 -21.88 0.84 15.03
N PHE A 539 -21.21 1.88 15.52
CA PHE A 539 -21.27 3.23 14.94
C PHE A 539 -20.75 3.25 13.49
N TYR A 540 -19.65 2.54 13.22
CA TYR A 540 -19.05 2.44 11.89
C TYR A 540 -19.94 1.69 10.88
N GLY A 541 -20.69 0.68 11.35
CA GLY A 541 -21.68 -0.04 10.54
C GLY A 541 -22.93 0.78 10.23
N MET A 542 -23.36 1.67 11.14
CA MET A 542 -24.56 2.49 10.95
C MET A 542 -24.33 3.75 10.10
N THR A 543 -23.12 4.32 10.09
CA THR A 543 -22.77 5.42 9.16
C THR A 543 -22.77 4.99 7.69
N ASN A 544 -22.78 3.69 7.41
CA ASN A 544 -22.93 3.14 6.05
C ASN A 544 -24.38 2.78 5.69
N MET A 545 -25.36 3.06 6.57
CA MET A 545 -26.80 2.89 6.31
C MET A 545 -27.50 4.27 6.19
N GLU A 546 -26.97 5.15 5.34
CA GLU A 546 -27.51 6.51 5.18
C GLU A 546 -28.83 6.59 4.38
N GLU A 547 -29.33 5.51 3.78
CA GLU A 547 -30.49 5.63 2.87
C GLU A 547 -31.89 5.48 3.50
N GLU A 548 -32.05 5.07 4.77
CA GLU A 548 -33.41 4.82 5.30
C GLU A 548 -33.67 5.22 6.76
N MET A 549 -32.93 6.19 7.33
CA MET A 549 -33.26 6.70 8.68
C MET A 549 -33.82 8.12 8.60
N THR A 550 -35.09 8.30 8.99
CA THR A 550 -35.65 9.65 9.04
C THR A 550 -35.00 10.43 10.18
N TYR A 551 -34.85 11.75 10.01
CA TYR A 551 -34.27 12.63 11.03
C TYR A 551 -34.96 12.52 12.41
N LYS A 552 -36.24 12.16 12.43
CA LYS A 552 -37.03 11.94 13.65
C LYS A 552 -36.59 10.69 14.40
N GLU A 553 -36.25 9.62 13.68
CA GLU A 553 -35.77 8.36 14.25
C GLU A 553 -34.34 8.51 14.79
N PHE A 554 -33.48 9.22 14.05
CA PHE A 554 -32.13 9.55 14.51
C PHE A 554 -32.15 10.38 15.81
N ARG A 555 -33.02 11.39 15.89
CA ARG A 555 -33.16 12.24 17.08
C ARG A 555 -33.64 11.45 18.31
N GLU A 556 -34.59 10.55 18.14
CA GLU A 556 -35.12 9.75 19.24
C GLU A 556 -34.13 8.68 19.70
N PHE A 557 -33.37 8.11 18.76
CA PHE A 557 -32.25 7.23 19.06
C PHE A 557 -31.17 7.93 19.91
N MET A 558 -30.75 9.13 19.49
CA MET A 558 -29.76 9.92 20.24
C MET A 558 -30.24 10.29 21.63
N ARG A 559 -31.54 10.56 21.81
CA ARG A 559 -32.16 10.79 23.13
C ARG A 559 -32.03 9.56 24.04
N ILE A 560 -32.36 8.37 23.53
CA ILE A 560 -32.30 7.11 24.28
C ILE A 560 -30.85 6.76 24.64
N ALA A 561 -29.90 6.95 23.73
CA ALA A 561 -28.48 6.72 23.98
C ALA A 561 -27.93 7.65 25.08
N PHE A 562 -28.35 8.92 25.08
CA PHE A 562 -27.97 9.89 26.11
C PHE A 562 -28.57 9.54 27.48
N ASP A 563 -29.84 9.15 27.53
CA ASP A 563 -30.53 8.75 28.77
C ASP A 563 -29.92 7.47 29.36
N PHE A 564 -29.48 6.53 28.52
CA PHE A 564 -28.77 5.33 28.95
C PHE A 564 -27.42 5.66 29.60
N ASN A 565 -26.65 6.54 28.97
CA ASN A 565 -25.33 6.96 29.49
C ASN A 565 -25.45 7.76 30.80
N ARG A 566 -26.50 8.59 30.92
CA ARG A 566 -26.81 9.35 32.15
C ARG A 566 -27.14 8.45 33.34
N ASN A 567 -27.74 7.28 33.11
CA ASN A 567 -28.11 6.35 34.17
C ASN A 567 -26.94 5.47 34.65
N ILE A 568 -25.91 5.26 33.81
CA ILE A 568 -24.68 4.56 34.19
C ILE A 568 -23.81 5.43 35.12
N GLY A 569 -23.81 6.75 34.94
CA GLY A 569 -23.03 7.70 35.73
C GLY A 569 -23.46 7.85 37.21
N ASN A 570 -24.61 7.31 37.63
CA ASN A 570 -25.15 7.50 38.99
C ASN A 570 -24.85 6.36 39.99
N PHE A 571 -23.97 5.40 39.65
CA PHE A 571 -23.54 4.38 40.60
C PHE A 571 -22.48 4.91 41.58
N SER A 572 -22.89 5.26 42.81
CA SER A 572 -22.00 5.73 43.87
C SER A 572 -21.13 4.61 44.46
N TRP A 573 -19.83 4.89 44.62
CA TRP A 573 -18.85 4.00 45.24
C TRP A 573 -18.87 4.16 46.78
N ARG A 574 -19.35 3.16 47.53
CA ARG A 574 -19.09 3.04 48.97
C ARG A 574 -17.86 2.16 49.21
N ARG A 575 -16.79 2.73 49.79
CA ARG A 575 -15.63 1.97 50.29
C ARG A 575 -15.99 1.21 51.58
N PRO A 576 -15.61 -0.08 51.72
CA PRO A 576 -15.59 -0.75 53.02
C PRO A 576 -14.33 -0.37 53.81
N GLY A 577 -14.50 -0.14 55.11
CA GLY A 577 -13.49 0.39 56.02
C GLY A 577 -12.37 -0.58 56.39
N THR A 578 -11.24 0.02 56.76
CA THR A 578 -10.08 -0.54 57.45
C THR A 578 -10.39 -0.71 58.94
N SER A 579 -10.17 -1.90 59.50
CA SER A 579 -9.99 -2.11 60.94
C SER A 579 -8.49 -2.17 61.27
N PHE A 580 -8.11 -1.42 62.30
CA PHE A 580 -6.76 -1.30 62.88
C PHE A 580 -6.25 -2.60 63.52
N SER A 581 -4.98 -2.92 63.25
CA SER A 581 -3.92 -3.15 64.26
C SER A 581 -2.56 -3.00 63.59
#